data_AF-A0AAN6B579-F1
#
_entry.id   AF-A0AAN6B579-F1
#
_cell.length_a   1.000
_cell.length_b   1.000
_cell.length_c   1.000
_cell.angle_alpha   90.00
_cell.angle_beta   90.00
_cell.angle_gamma   90.00
#
_symmetry.space_group_name_H-M   'P 1'
#
loop_
_entity.id
_entity.type
_entity.pdbx_description
1 polymer ?
#
loop_
_entity_poly.entity_id
_entity_poly.type
_entity_poly.pdbx_seq_one_letter_code
_entity_poly.pdbx_strand_id
1 'polypeptide(L)' 'NAYKSASSRLIKRDFPQVKKKLWKEMFWARSFCLLTTGGSPIDVVK' A
#
# COMPACT_ATOMS: atom_id res chain seq x y z
N ASN A 1 5.99 -3.83 -6.98
CA ASN A 1 6.16 -2.67 -6.06
C ASN A 1 5.69 -1.33 -6.59
N ALA A 2 5.49 -1.14 -7.90
CA ALA A 2 5.07 0.14 -8.48
C ALA A 2 3.84 0.76 -7.78
N TYR A 3 2.81 -0.04 -7.48
CA TYR A 3 1.60 0.41 -6.76
C TYR A 3 1.91 1.00 -5.38
N LYS A 4 2.70 0.29 -4.57
CA LYS A 4 3.11 0.75 -3.23
C LYS A 4 3.97 2.01 -3.32
N SER A 5 4.90 2.06 -4.26
CA SER A 5 5.76 3.24 -4.46
C SER A 5 4.98 4.46 -4.94
N ALA A 6 4.11 4.31 -5.93
CA ALA A 6 3.29 5.38 -6.48
C ALA A 6 2.32 5.93 -5.44
N SER A 7 1.57 5.07 -4.75
CA SER A 7 0.66 5.49 -3.68
C SER A 7 1.38 6.16 -2.51
N SER A 8 2.54 5.63 -2.08
CA SER A 8 3.37 6.28 -1.04
C SER A 8 3.77 7.70 -1.45
N ARG A 9 4.17 7.91 -2.71
CA ARG A 9 4.53 9.24 -3.23
C ARG A 9 3.33 10.19 -3.23
N LEU A 10 2.19 9.74 -3.75
CA LEU A 10 0.97 10.56 -3.84
C LEU A 10 0.44 10.94 -2.45
N ILE A 11 0.34 9.98 -1.52
CA ILE A 11 -0.17 10.23 -0.17
C ILE A 11 0.73 11.22 0.58
N LYS A 12 2.05 11.09 0.47
CA LYS A 12 2.98 12.05 1.10
C LYS A 12 2.94 13.45 0.47
N ARG A 13 2.53 13.56 -0.80
CA ARG A 13 2.38 14.84 -1.51
C ARG A 13 1.07 15.52 -1.09
N ASP A 14 -0.02 14.77 -1.12
CA ASP A 14 -1.37 15.30 -0.90
C ASP A 14 -1.68 15.45 0.61
N PHE A 15 -1.04 14.65 1.46
CA PHE A 15 -1.17 14.67 2.92
C PHE A 15 0.20 14.80 3.62
N PRO A 16 0.87 15.96 3.54
CA PRO A 16 2.20 16.14 4.10
C PRO A 16 2.28 15.91 5.63
N GLN A 17 1.16 16.08 6.36
CA GLN A 17 1.07 15.81 7.79
C GLN A 17 1.34 14.34 8.15
N VAL A 18 1.10 13.41 7.22
CA VAL A 18 1.37 11.97 7.42
C VAL A 18 2.86 11.73 7.65
N LYS A 19 3.76 12.51 7.02
CA LYS A 19 5.22 12.33 7.15
C LYS A 19 5.69 12.38 8.61
N LYS A 20 5.04 13.20 9.45
CA LYS A 20 5.35 13.32 10.89
C LYS A 20 5.06 12.04 11.69
N LYS A 21 4.18 11.19 11.18
CA LYS A 21 3.76 9.93 11.82
C LYS A 21 4.45 8.70 11.24
N LEU A 22 5.24 8.85 10.18
CA LEU A 22 5.93 7.73 9.53
C LEU A 22 7.32 7.52 10.11
N TRP A 23 7.62 6.27 10.44
CA TRP A 23 8.98 5.88 10.77
C TRP A 23 9.82 5.76 9.50
N LYS A 24 10.96 6.47 9.45
CA LYS A 24 11.87 6.54 8.28
C LYS A 24 11.16 6.89 6.97
N GLU A 25 10.13 7.72 7.06
CA GLU A 25 9.24 8.07 5.94
C GLU A 25 8.61 6.86 5.22
N MET A 26 8.55 5.68 5.82
CA MET A 26 8.03 4.50 5.14
C MET A 26 6.52 4.41 5.33
N PHE A 27 5.76 4.62 4.25
CA PHE A 27 4.30 4.53 4.29
C PHE A 27 3.79 3.09 4.25
N TRP A 28 4.44 2.24 3.44
CA TRP A 28 4.11 0.82 3.33
C TRP A 28 5.22 -0.03 3.95
N ALA A 29 4.87 -1.17 4.54
CA ALA A 29 5.83 -2.23 4.84
C ALA A 29 6.54 -2.70 3.55
N ARG A 30 7.74 -3.28 3.65
CA ARG A 30 8.43 -3.85 2.48
C ARG A 30 7.72 -5.10 1.95
N SER A 31 7.17 -5.92 2.85
CA SER A 31 6.42 -7.13 2.53
C SER A 31 5.09 -6.84 1.82
N PHE A 32 4.60 -7.82 1.09
CA PHE A 32 3.24 -7.84 0.52
C PHE A 32 2.72 -9.27 0.53
N CYS A 33 1.40 -9.42 0.55
CA CYS A 33 0.73 -10.69 0.37
C CYS A 33 0.18 -10.74 -1.06
N LEU A 34 0.40 -11.85 -1.75
CA LEU A 34 -0.16 -12.12 -3.06
C LEU A 34 -0.90 -13.46 -2.98
N LEU A 35 -2.19 -13.41 -3.26
CA LEU A 35 -3.07 -14.58 -3.25
C LEU A 35 -3.55 -14.83 -4.68
N THR A 36 -3.56 -16.09 -5.08
CA THR A 36 -4.19 -16.53 -6.33
C THR A 36 -5.59 -17.01 -6.01
N THR A 37 -6.60 -16.52 -6.74
CA THR A 37 -7.99 -16.88 -6.45
C THR A 37 -8.56 -17.95 -7.37
N GLY A 38 -7.81 -18.43 -8.36
CA GLY A 38 -8.20 -19.57 -9.21
C GLY A 38 -9.56 -19.42 -9.91
N GLY A 39 -10.04 -18.18 -10.12
CA GLY A 39 -11.37 -17.90 -10.66
C GLY A 39 -12.47 -17.70 -9.61
N SER A 40 -12.17 -17.90 -8.32
CA SER A 40 -13.07 -17.54 -7.23
C SER A 40 -13.28 -16.01 -7.19
N PRO A 41 -14.53 -15.54 -7.16
CA PRO A 41 -14.83 -14.11 -7.16
C PRO A 41 -14.33 -13.44 -5.89
N ILE A 42 -14.00 -12.15 -5.99
CA ILE A 42 -13.41 -11.36 -4.90
C ILE A 42 -14.29 -11.34 -3.64
N ASP A 43 -15.61 -11.47 -3.79
CA ASP A 43 -16.58 -11.49 -2.69
C ASP A 43 -16.41 -12.70 -1.74
N VAL A 44 -15.78 -13.77 -2.20
CA VAL A 44 -15.52 -14.98 -1.41
C VAL A 44 -14.20 -14.88 -0.62
N VAL A 45 -13.27 -14.05 -1.07
CA VAL A 45 -11.91 -13.93 -0.50
C VAL A 45 -11.83 -12.79 0.55
N LYS A 46 -12.89 -11.98 0.66
CA LYS A 46 -12.94 -10.76 1.45
C LYS A 46 -13.15 -11.01 2.95
#